data_AF-A0A1G1D2G3-F1
#
_entry.id   AF-A0A1G1D2G3-F1
#
_cell.length_a   1.000
_cell.length_b   1.000
_cell.length_c   1.000
_cell.angle_alpha   90.00
_cell.angle_beta   90.00
_cell.angle_gamma   90.00
#
_symmetry.space_group_name_H-M   'P 1'
#
loop_
_entity.id
_entity.type
_entity.pdbx_description
1 polymer ?
#
loop_
_entity_poly.entity_id
_entity_poly.type
_entity_poly.pdbx_seq_one_letter_code
_entity_poly.pdbx_strand_id
1 'polypeptide(L)'
;MSTQIESARNDVITKEMKEVALMEGKPVEYVRDMIAVGQMVIPNNINRKARLIGIGKGLRTKINASIGTSSDIVDLKAEVEKAIAAEKAGADTLMELSVGGNLDKIRKEVLSVTSLSVGSVPLYQAFAEAIKKYHDPNKLTEELLFDVLERQCADGISFMAVHCGINRLTIERLKKQGYRYGGLVSRGGSYMVGWMLKNNRENPLYERFDRVVEILKKYDCVLSLGNGLRAGAVHDSLDRAQVQELLINCELAEIGQGMGCQMMCEGPGHLPLDDIESNVKLQKRMSNDAPFYVLGPLTTDIAAGYDHISAAIGAAEAARYGADLICYVTPAEHLALPNKDDVIEGVRA
;
A
#
# COMPACT_ATOMS: atom_id res chain seq x y z
N MET A 1 16.14 3.88 -17.99
CA MET A 1 16.23 5.11 -17.18
C MET A 1 16.60 4.69 -15.78
N SER A 2 17.41 5.46 -15.07
CA SER A 2 17.69 5.19 -13.65
C SER A 2 16.47 5.56 -12.81
N THR A 3 16.20 4.81 -11.74
CA THR A 3 15.17 5.16 -10.76
C THR A 3 15.61 6.34 -9.89
N GLN A 4 14.69 6.97 -9.16
CA GLN A 4 15.07 8.05 -8.22
C GLN A 4 16.13 7.61 -7.20
N ILE A 5 16.04 6.38 -6.67
CA ILE A 5 17.03 5.86 -5.71
C ILE A 5 18.40 5.61 -6.36
N GLU A 6 18.44 5.13 -7.60
CA GLU A 6 19.69 4.98 -8.34
C GLU A 6 20.31 6.34 -8.68
N SER A 7 19.51 7.31 -9.13
CA SER A 7 19.98 8.67 -9.37
C SER A 7 20.53 9.31 -8.09
N ALA A 8 19.81 9.19 -6.98
CA ALA A 8 20.23 9.75 -5.70
C ALA A 8 21.57 9.17 -5.21
N ARG A 9 21.76 7.84 -5.32
CA ARG A 9 23.01 7.15 -4.93
C ARG A 9 24.20 7.48 -5.84
N ASN A 10 23.94 7.95 -7.06
CA ASN A 10 24.95 8.44 -7.98
C ASN A 10 25.14 9.97 -7.87
N ASP A 11 24.72 10.58 -6.76
CA ASP A 11 24.80 12.01 -6.50
C ASP A 11 24.05 12.90 -7.51
N VAL A 12 23.11 12.33 -8.27
CA VAL A 12 22.32 13.05 -9.27
C VAL A 12 21.06 13.62 -8.64
N ILE A 13 20.92 14.95 -8.70
CA ILE A 13 19.69 15.66 -8.34
C ILE A 13 18.76 15.71 -9.55
N THR A 14 17.65 14.97 -9.48
CA THR A 14 16.63 14.92 -10.54
C THR A 14 15.71 16.15 -10.50
N LYS A 15 14.86 16.30 -11.52
CA LYS A 15 13.82 17.35 -11.52
C LYS A 15 12.80 17.06 -10.42
N GLU A 16 12.46 15.80 -10.22
CA GLU A 16 11.51 15.32 -9.24
C GLU A 16 11.94 15.70 -7.82
N MET A 17 13.21 15.48 -7.48
CA MET A 17 13.79 15.87 -6.19
C MET A 17 13.71 17.38 -5.96
N LYS A 18 14.00 18.21 -6.97
CA LYS A 18 13.92 19.68 -6.87
C LYS A 18 12.51 20.14 -6.59
N GLU A 19 11.52 19.56 -7.25
CA GLU A 19 10.12 19.94 -7.10
C GLU A 19 9.60 19.56 -5.71
N VAL A 20 9.89 18.33 -5.25
CA VAL A 20 9.56 17.88 -3.88
C VAL A 20 10.23 18.75 -2.82
N ALA A 21 11.52 19.05 -2.99
CA ALA A 21 12.27 19.91 -2.07
C ALA A 21 11.65 21.31 -1.96
N LEU A 22 11.25 21.90 -3.09
CA LEU A 22 10.58 23.20 -3.14
C LEU A 22 9.22 23.16 -2.42
N MET A 23 8.40 22.16 -2.69
CA MET A 23 7.07 22.01 -2.07
C MET A 23 7.13 21.80 -0.55
N GLU A 24 8.16 21.10 -0.07
CA GLU A 24 8.31 20.74 1.34
C GLU A 24 9.22 21.72 2.12
N GLY A 25 9.73 22.77 1.45
CA GLY A 25 10.62 23.75 2.07
C GLY A 25 11.94 23.13 2.58
N LYS A 26 12.48 22.15 1.85
CA LYS A 26 13.72 21.44 2.20
C LYS A 26 14.86 21.78 1.24
N PRO A 27 16.13 21.68 1.67
CA PRO A 27 17.25 21.62 0.75
C PRO A 27 17.09 20.42 -0.21
N VAL A 28 17.44 20.60 -1.48
CA VAL A 28 17.31 19.52 -2.45
C VAL A 28 18.29 18.38 -2.18
N GLU A 29 19.45 18.70 -1.61
CA GLU A 29 20.45 17.75 -1.14
C GLU A 29 19.87 16.86 -0.03
N TYR A 30 19.05 17.41 0.87
CA TYR A 30 18.36 16.62 1.90
C TYR A 30 17.41 15.60 1.28
N VAL A 31 16.59 16.02 0.31
CA VAL A 31 15.66 15.12 -0.40
C VAL A 31 16.42 14.02 -1.13
N ARG A 32 17.47 14.37 -1.86
CA ARG A 32 18.36 13.39 -2.52
C ARG A 32 18.94 12.41 -1.50
N ASP A 33 19.50 12.89 -0.40
CA ASP A 33 20.17 12.05 0.61
C ASP A 33 19.19 11.06 1.23
N MET A 34 17.99 11.52 1.62
CA MET A 34 16.96 10.65 2.17
C MET A 34 16.48 9.59 1.17
N ILE A 35 16.38 9.93 -0.12
CA ILE A 35 16.08 8.95 -1.17
C ILE A 35 17.24 7.96 -1.33
N ALA A 36 18.50 8.42 -1.33
CA ALA A 36 19.68 7.56 -1.51
C ALA A 36 19.79 6.48 -0.42
N VAL A 37 19.43 6.83 0.82
CA VAL A 37 19.41 5.90 1.96
C VAL A 37 18.07 5.18 2.14
N GLY A 38 17.10 5.37 1.23
CA GLY A 38 15.82 4.66 1.24
C GLY A 38 14.82 5.13 2.30
N GLN A 39 15.01 6.30 2.89
CA GLN A 39 14.14 6.90 3.92
C GLN A 39 13.07 7.84 3.32
N MET A 40 13.07 8.00 2.00
CA MET A 40 12.11 8.80 1.25
C MET A 40 11.90 8.21 -0.14
N VAL A 41 10.68 8.31 -0.65
CA VAL A 41 10.31 7.89 -2.00
C VAL A 41 9.54 8.99 -2.73
N ILE A 42 9.60 8.96 -4.05
CA ILE A 42 8.78 9.78 -4.95
C ILE A 42 8.04 8.82 -5.89
N PRO A 43 6.75 8.54 -5.64
CA PRO A 43 5.95 7.66 -6.49
C PRO A 43 5.60 8.37 -7.81
N ASN A 44 6.43 8.19 -8.82
CA ASN A 44 6.27 8.82 -10.13
C ASN A 44 6.68 7.86 -11.25
N ASN A 45 5.75 6.97 -11.61
CA ASN A 45 5.99 6.01 -12.69
C ASN A 45 6.29 6.72 -14.02
N ILE A 46 7.33 6.28 -14.72
CA ILE A 46 7.82 6.89 -15.96
C ILE A 46 6.78 7.00 -17.08
N ASN A 47 5.73 6.17 -17.06
CA ASN A 47 4.69 6.13 -18.09
C ASN A 47 3.53 7.12 -17.82
N ARG A 48 3.48 7.75 -16.64
CA ARG A 48 2.41 8.70 -16.30
C ARG A 48 2.95 9.86 -15.49
N LYS A 49 2.72 11.07 -15.98
CA LYS A 49 3.03 12.31 -15.24
C LYS A 49 1.97 12.55 -14.17
N ALA A 50 2.29 12.19 -12.94
CA ALA A 50 1.49 12.57 -11.76
C ALA A 50 2.04 13.87 -11.14
N ARG A 51 1.24 14.49 -10.29
CA ARG A 51 1.68 15.52 -9.35
C ARG A 51 2.72 14.90 -8.44
N LEU A 52 3.91 15.50 -8.41
CA LEU A 52 5.01 14.98 -7.62
C LEU A 52 4.75 15.18 -6.13
N ILE A 53 5.08 14.16 -5.35
CA ILE A 53 5.05 14.19 -3.89
C ILE A 53 6.25 13.42 -3.36
N GLY A 54 6.77 13.85 -2.21
CA GLY A 54 7.71 13.05 -1.42
C GLY A 54 6.98 12.38 -0.26
N ILE A 55 7.28 11.11 -0.01
CA ILE A 55 6.79 10.37 1.16
C ILE A 55 8.01 9.88 1.92
N GLY A 56 8.15 10.27 3.18
CA GLY A 56 9.26 9.84 4.01
C GLY A 56 9.72 10.87 5.03
N LYS A 57 10.85 10.53 5.65
CA LYS A 57 11.39 11.21 6.82
C LYS A 57 11.55 12.71 6.62
N GLY A 58 11.05 13.48 7.59
CA GLY A 58 11.22 14.92 7.67
C GLY A 58 10.30 15.75 6.76
N LEU A 59 9.48 15.11 5.92
CA LEU A 59 8.42 15.77 5.15
C LEU A 59 7.12 15.85 5.94
N ARG A 60 6.13 16.60 5.46
CA ARG A 60 4.76 16.50 6.01
C ARG A 60 4.21 15.09 5.78
N THR A 61 3.46 14.54 6.74
CA THR A 61 2.71 13.29 6.54
C THR A 61 1.72 13.46 5.39
N LYS A 62 1.57 12.43 4.57
CA LYS A 62 0.72 12.41 3.38
C LYS A 62 -0.55 11.61 3.64
N ILE A 63 -1.63 11.93 2.93
CA ILE A 63 -2.91 11.22 3.01
C ILE A 63 -3.21 10.48 1.70
N ASN A 64 -3.55 9.20 1.80
CA ASN A 64 -4.03 8.37 0.70
C ASN A 64 -5.55 8.18 0.79
N ALA A 65 -6.25 8.44 -0.31
CA ALA A 65 -7.64 8.02 -0.48
C ALA A 65 -7.72 6.68 -1.22
N SER A 66 -8.73 5.85 -0.95
CA SER A 66 -8.93 4.57 -1.63
C SER A 66 -10.31 4.49 -2.27
N ILE A 67 -10.34 4.12 -3.54
CA ILE A 67 -11.57 3.92 -4.31
C ILE A 67 -11.55 2.53 -4.96
N GLY A 68 -12.64 2.10 -5.58
CA GLY A 68 -12.72 0.84 -6.30
C GLY A 68 -14.12 0.26 -6.33
N THR A 69 -14.39 -0.53 -7.36
CA THR A 69 -15.61 -1.33 -7.50
C THR A 69 -15.56 -2.62 -6.66
N SER A 70 -16.72 -3.20 -6.38
CA SER A 70 -16.83 -4.55 -5.82
C SER A 70 -17.39 -5.54 -6.82
N SER A 71 -17.47 -6.82 -6.42
CA SER A 71 -18.21 -7.85 -7.16
C SER A 71 -19.69 -7.52 -7.35
N ASP A 72 -20.27 -6.75 -6.43
CA ASP A 72 -21.70 -6.47 -6.37
C ASP A 72 -22.05 -5.12 -7.03
N ILE A 73 -21.16 -4.14 -6.93
CA ILE A 73 -21.36 -2.78 -7.45
C ILE A 73 -20.19 -2.43 -8.38
N VAL A 74 -20.50 -2.38 -9.68
CA VAL A 74 -19.57 -2.00 -10.74
C VAL A 74 -20.09 -0.75 -11.43
N ASP A 75 -19.68 0.42 -10.93
CA ASP A 75 -20.04 1.72 -11.50
C ASP A 75 -18.78 2.55 -11.79
N LEU A 76 -18.34 2.52 -13.04
CA LEU A 76 -17.17 3.28 -13.50
C LEU A 76 -17.34 4.79 -13.30
N LYS A 77 -18.55 5.31 -13.48
CA LYS A 77 -18.80 6.74 -13.36
C LYS A 77 -18.66 7.17 -11.91
N ALA A 78 -19.17 6.37 -10.97
CA ALA A 78 -19.00 6.60 -9.54
C ALA A 78 -17.51 6.58 -9.13
N GLU A 79 -16.70 5.64 -9.65
CA GLU A 79 -15.26 5.61 -9.35
C GLU A 79 -14.52 6.85 -9.87
N VAL A 80 -14.85 7.31 -11.08
CA VAL A 80 -14.32 8.56 -11.63
C VAL A 80 -14.70 9.77 -10.77
N GLU A 81 -15.97 9.87 -10.36
CA GLU A 81 -16.44 10.94 -9.49
C GLU A 81 -15.74 10.92 -8.12
N LYS A 82 -15.51 9.73 -7.55
CA LYS A 82 -14.78 9.56 -6.29
C LYS A 82 -13.30 9.94 -6.43
N ALA A 83 -12.62 9.58 -7.51
CA ALA A 83 -11.24 9.98 -7.77
C ALA A 83 -11.07 11.50 -7.79
N ILE A 84 -11.96 12.18 -8.53
CA ILE A 84 -11.97 13.65 -8.63
C ILE A 84 -12.30 14.28 -7.27
N ALA A 85 -13.25 13.70 -6.53
CA ALA A 85 -13.64 14.19 -5.21
C ALA A 85 -12.51 14.07 -4.19
N ALA A 86 -11.79 12.93 -4.15
CA ALA A 86 -10.65 12.71 -3.28
C ALA A 86 -9.54 13.74 -3.51
N GLU A 87 -9.17 13.99 -4.77
CA GLU A 87 -8.16 14.99 -5.12
C GLU A 87 -8.60 16.41 -4.70
N LYS A 88 -9.85 16.79 -4.97
CA LYS A 88 -10.38 18.09 -4.55
C LYS A 88 -10.49 18.25 -3.03
N ALA A 89 -10.71 17.15 -2.30
CA ALA A 89 -10.78 17.15 -0.85
C ALA A 89 -9.40 17.29 -0.18
N GLY A 90 -8.31 17.05 -0.93
CA GLY A 90 -6.95 17.26 -0.46
C GLY A 90 -6.09 15.99 -0.35
N ALA A 91 -6.52 14.87 -0.90
CA ALA A 91 -5.70 13.66 -0.90
C ALA A 91 -4.34 13.90 -1.60
N ASP A 92 -3.28 13.31 -1.06
CA ASP A 92 -1.94 13.36 -1.62
C ASP A 92 -1.71 12.24 -2.65
N THR A 93 -2.26 11.05 -2.38
CA THR A 93 -2.28 9.88 -3.27
C THR A 93 -3.67 9.26 -3.35
N LEU A 94 -3.85 8.38 -4.33
CA LEU A 94 -5.07 7.59 -4.51
C LEU A 94 -4.68 6.11 -4.65
N MET A 95 -5.47 5.18 -4.12
CA MET A 95 -5.41 3.76 -4.48
C MET A 95 -6.65 3.36 -5.28
N GLU A 96 -6.41 2.68 -6.39
CA GLU A 96 -7.43 2.03 -7.23
C GLU A 96 -7.51 0.55 -6.82
N LEU A 97 -8.56 0.18 -6.09
CA LEU A 97 -8.73 -1.11 -5.42
C LEU A 97 -9.89 -1.94 -5.99
N SER A 98 -10.30 -1.68 -7.24
CA SER A 98 -11.41 -2.41 -7.87
C SER A 98 -11.16 -3.91 -7.93
N VAL A 99 -12.20 -4.68 -7.61
CA VAL A 99 -12.21 -6.16 -7.70
C VAL A 99 -13.28 -6.69 -8.65
N GLY A 100 -14.18 -5.84 -9.15
CA GLY A 100 -15.26 -6.23 -10.05
C GLY A 100 -15.31 -5.43 -11.36
N GLY A 101 -15.82 -6.06 -12.41
CA GLY A 101 -15.96 -5.45 -13.73
C GLY A 101 -14.72 -5.57 -14.61
N ASN A 102 -14.53 -4.60 -15.52
CA ASN A 102 -13.35 -4.55 -16.39
C ASN A 102 -12.26 -3.71 -15.71
N LEU A 103 -11.41 -4.37 -14.94
CA LEU A 103 -10.38 -3.74 -14.10
C LEU A 103 -9.35 -2.94 -14.91
N ASP A 104 -8.98 -3.42 -16.10
CA ASP A 104 -8.10 -2.68 -17.00
C ASP A 104 -8.73 -1.36 -17.46
N LYS A 105 -10.02 -1.38 -17.82
CA LYS A 105 -10.75 -0.17 -18.22
C LYS A 105 -10.92 0.79 -17.05
N ILE A 106 -11.32 0.28 -15.89
CA ILE A 106 -11.56 1.10 -14.69
C ILE A 106 -10.27 1.83 -14.28
N ARG A 107 -9.17 1.09 -14.15
CA ARG A 107 -7.85 1.65 -13.82
C ARG A 107 -7.42 2.74 -14.81
N LYS A 108 -7.52 2.48 -16.11
CA LYS A 108 -7.14 3.46 -17.16
C LYS A 108 -7.97 4.73 -17.07
N GLU A 109 -9.27 4.62 -16.82
CA GLU A 109 -10.15 5.77 -16.67
C GLU A 109 -9.76 6.58 -15.42
N VAL A 110 -9.59 5.92 -14.27
CA VAL A 110 -9.16 6.56 -13.01
C VAL A 110 -7.83 7.29 -13.20
N LEU A 111 -6.83 6.64 -13.81
CA LEU A 111 -5.52 7.25 -14.09
C LEU A 111 -5.60 8.49 -14.98
N SER A 112 -6.62 8.58 -15.84
CA SER A 112 -6.80 9.69 -16.79
C SER A 112 -7.46 10.94 -16.18
N VAL A 113 -8.18 10.80 -15.06
CA VAL A 113 -8.99 11.88 -14.47
C VAL A 113 -8.37 12.56 -13.26
N THR A 114 -7.30 11.99 -12.69
CA THR A 114 -6.63 12.51 -11.50
C THR A 114 -5.17 12.87 -11.79
N SER A 115 -4.67 13.91 -11.13
CA SER A 115 -3.23 14.22 -11.12
C SER A 115 -2.47 13.45 -10.05
N LEU A 116 -3.14 12.82 -9.08
CA LEU A 116 -2.51 12.14 -7.96
C LEU A 116 -1.62 10.96 -8.41
N SER A 117 -0.57 10.67 -7.65
CA SER A 117 0.09 9.37 -7.75
C SER A 117 -0.90 8.28 -7.37
N VAL A 118 -1.15 7.33 -8.27
CA VAL A 118 -2.16 6.28 -8.08
C VAL A 118 -1.45 4.96 -7.79
N GLY A 119 -1.85 4.32 -6.70
CA GLY A 119 -1.42 2.98 -6.33
C GLY A 119 -2.47 1.90 -6.58
N SER A 120 -2.07 0.64 -6.44
CA SER A 120 -2.98 -0.51 -6.57
C SER A 120 -2.55 -1.69 -5.70
N VAL A 121 -3.41 -2.72 -5.65
CA VAL A 121 -3.08 -4.05 -5.10
C VAL A 121 -3.18 -5.08 -6.25
N PRO A 122 -2.08 -5.41 -6.95
CA PRO A 122 -2.13 -6.27 -8.14
C PRO A 122 -2.77 -7.66 -7.91
N LEU A 123 -2.67 -8.20 -6.68
CA LEU A 123 -3.32 -9.45 -6.31
C LEU A 123 -4.83 -9.46 -6.58
N TYR A 124 -5.50 -8.31 -6.44
CA TYR A 124 -6.95 -8.22 -6.61
C TYR A 124 -7.36 -8.57 -8.03
N GLN A 125 -6.67 -7.98 -9.01
CA GLN A 125 -6.90 -8.30 -10.41
C GLN A 125 -6.45 -9.71 -10.76
N ALA A 126 -5.29 -10.16 -10.26
CA ALA A 126 -4.79 -11.51 -10.55
C ALA A 126 -5.78 -12.60 -10.09
N PHE A 127 -6.31 -12.49 -8.88
CA PHE A 127 -7.32 -13.42 -8.38
C PHE A 127 -8.67 -13.26 -9.10
N ALA A 128 -9.12 -12.04 -9.40
CA ALA A 128 -10.34 -11.82 -10.16
C ALA A 128 -10.28 -12.46 -11.58
N GLU A 129 -9.14 -12.34 -12.26
CA GLU A 129 -8.91 -12.96 -13.57
C GLU A 129 -8.82 -14.49 -13.46
N ALA A 130 -8.17 -15.02 -12.42
CA ALA A 130 -8.13 -16.47 -12.18
C ALA A 130 -9.53 -17.05 -11.89
N ILE A 131 -10.34 -16.37 -11.08
CA ILE A 131 -11.73 -16.76 -10.82
C ILE A 131 -12.54 -16.73 -12.12
N LYS A 132 -12.42 -15.67 -12.92
CA LYS A 132 -13.15 -15.56 -14.18
C LYS A 132 -12.75 -16.64 -15.20
N LYS A 133 -11.47 -16.97 -15.26
CA LYS A 133 -10.92 -17.93 -16.25
C LYS A 133 -11.10 -19.38 -15.82
N TYR A 134 -10.96 -19.69 -14.54
CA TYR A 134 -10.87 -21.05 -14.03
C TYR A 134 -11.97 -21.45 -13.04
N HIS A 135 -12.84 -20.51 -12.65
CA HIS A 135 -13.85 -20.67 -11.60
C HIS A 135 -13.28 -21.11 -10.24
N ASP A 136 -11.98 -20.90 -10.03
CA ASP A 136 -11.27 -21.27 -8.80
C ASP A 136 -10.07 -20.32 -8.61
N PRO A 137 -10.05 -19.49 -7.54
CA PRO A 137 -8.91 -18.60 -7.28
C PRO A 137 -7.61 -19.37 -7.04
N ASN A 138 -7.68 -20.63 -6.61
CA ASN A 138 -6.50 -21.46 -6.33
C ASN A 138 -5.79 -21.95 -7.60
N LYS A 139 -6.41 -21.79 -8.78
CA LYS A 139 -5.81 -22.07 -10.09
C LYS A 139 -5.06 -20.87 -10.68
N LEU A 140 -4.92 -19.79 -9.92
CA LEU A 140 -4.02 -18.69 -10.25
C LEU A 140 -2.62 -19.23 -10.56
N THR A 141 -2.08 -18.85 -11.72
CA THR A 141 -0.72 -19.21 -12.13
C THR A 141 0.24 -18.12 -11.69
N GLU A 142 1.48 -18.52 -11.39
CA GLU A 142 2.57 -17.61 -11.07
C GLU A 142 2.81 -16.57 -12.17
N GLU A 143 2.80 -16.98 -13.44
CA GLU A 143 2.95 -16.03 -14.56
C GLU A 143 1.83 -14.99 -14.62
N LEU A 144 0.60 -15.35 -14.24
CA LEU A 144 -0.50 -14.38 -14.24
C LEU A 144 -0.28 -13.29 -13.17
N LEU A 145 0.33 -13.62 -12.04
CA LEU A 145 0.72 -12.62 -11.04
C LEU A 145 1.68 -11.60 -11.65
N PHE A 146 2.78 -12.06 -12.22
CA PHE A 146 3.81 -11.18 -12.78
C PHE A 146 3.30 -10.39 -13.99
N ASP A 147 2.48 -11.00 -14.85
CA ASP A 147 1.83 -10.31 -15.98
C ASP A 147 0.92 -9.17 -15.50
N VAL A 148 0.19 -9.36 -14.40
CA VAL A 148 -0.66 -8.30 -13.82
C VAL A 148 0.19 -7.17 -13.24
N LEU A 149 1.27 -7.49 -12.50
CA LEU A 149 2.19 -6.48 -11.97
C LEU A 149 2.77 -5.61 -13.11
N GLU A 150 3.31 -6.26 -14.15
CA GLU A 150 3.89 -5.59 -15.30
C GLU A 150 2.84 -4.75 -16.07
N ARG A 151 1.64 -5.31 -16.32
CA ARG A 151 0.56 -4.57 -17.00
C ARG A 151 0.14 -3.31 -16.25
N GLN A 152 -0.02 -3.40 -14.93
CA GLN A 152 -0.43 -2.26 -14.12
C GLN A 152 0.69 -1.20 -14.03
N CYS A 153 1.95 -1.61 -13.97
CA CYS A 153 3.08 -0.67 -14.07
C CYS A 153 3.10 0.00 -15.44
N ALA A 154 2.89 -0.77 -16.52
CA ALA A 154 2.85 -0.24 -17.87
C ALA A 154 1.74 0.81 -18.07
N ASP A 155 0.59 0.64 -17.40
CA ASP A 155 -0.51 1.61 -17.42
C ASP A 155 -0.20 2.90 -16.64
N GLY A 156 0.83 2.93 -15.80
CA GLY A 156 1.26 4.14 -15.07
C GLY A 156 0.94 4.16 -13.57
N ILE A 157 0.67 3.00 -12.95
CA ILE A 157 0.57 2.89 -11.49
C ILE A 157 1.90 3.29 -10.84
N SER A 158 1.85 4.21 -9.89
CA SER A 158 3.02 4.86 -9.28
C SER A 158 3.56 4.13 -8.04
N PHE A 159 2.72 3.33 -7.37
CA PHE A 159 3.13 2.46 -6.28
C PHE A 159 2.23 1.23 -6.16
N MET A 160 2.71 0.10 -5.65
CA MET A 160 1.91 -1.12 -5.53
C MET A 160 2.05 -1.77 -4.16
N ALA A 161 0.92 -2.08 -3.54
CA ALA A 161 0.83 -2.94 -2.36
C ALA A 161 0.97 -4.41 -2.78
N VAL A 162 2.17 -4.97 -2.59
CA VAL A 162 2.49 -6.36 -2.95
C VAL A 162 2.79 -7.15 -1.68
N HIS A 163 2.06 -8.26 -1.49
CA HIS A 163 2.08 -9.03 -0.24
C HIS A 163 3.23 -10.04 -0.24
N CYS A 164 4.47 -9.55 -0.29
CA CYS A 164 5.67 -10.40 -0.29
C CYS A 164 5.98 -10.97 1.10
N GLY A 165 5.55 -10.31 2.19
CA GLY A 165 5.80 -10.75 3.56
C GLY A 165 5.09 -12.04 3.97
N ILE A 166 4.09 -12.49 3.21
CA ILE A 166 3.40 -13.76 3.46
C ILE A 166 4.26 -14.90 2.90
N ASN A 167 4.73 -15.75 3.80
CA ASN A 167 5.47 -16.96 3.45
C ASN A 167 5.12 -18.13 4.39
N ARG A 168 5.70 -19.31 4.17
CA ARG A 168 5.46 -20.48 5.03
C ARG A 168 5.72 -20.22 6.51
N LEU A 169 6.72 -19.40 6.84
CA LEU A 169 7.05 -19.05 8.22
C LEU A 169 5.96 -18.20 8.87
N THR A 170 5.40 -17.22 8.16
CA THR A 170 4.24 -16.46 8.66
C THR A 170 2.99 -17.32 8.83
N ILE A 171 2.74 -18.26 7.91
CA ILE A 171 1.61 -19.20 8.00
C ILE A 171 1.79 -20.14 9.18
N GLU A 172 3.00 -20.65 9.41
CA GLU A 172 3.31 -21.47 10.57
C GLU A 172 3.08 -20.69 11.87
N ARG A 173 3.50 -19.42 11.90
CA ARG A 173 3.32 -18.55 13.06
C ARG A 173 1.84 -18.32 13.36
N LEU A 174 1.04 -18.02 12.34
CA LEU A 174 -0.42 -17.90 12.43
C LEU A 174 -1.06 -19.18 12.97
N LYS A 175 -0.70 -20.36 12.43
CA LYS A 175 -1.22 -21.66 12.89
C LYS A 175 -0.87 -21.94 14.35
N LYS A 176 0.37 -21.65 14.78
CA LYS A 176 0.83 -21.84 16.16
C LYS A 176 0.16 -20.88 17.14
N GLN A 177 -0.21 -19.68 16.69
CA GLN A 177 -0.98 -18.72 17.50
C GLN A 177 -2.42 -19.21 17.73
N GLY A 178 -2.99 -19.90 16.75
CA GLY A 178 -4.28 -20.59 16.86
C GLY A 178 -5.47 -19.71 16.49
N TYR A 179 -5.68 -18.60 17.18
CA TYR A 179 -6.86 -17.75 17.01
C TYR A 179 -6.52 -16.26 16.85
N ARG A 180 -7.36 -15.56 16.10
CA ARG A 180 -7.42 -14.09 15.93
C ARG A 180 -8.88 -13.67 15.94
N TYR A 181 -9.18 -12.56 16.61
CA TYR A 181 -10.54 -12.04 16.76
C TYR A 181 -11.11 -11.51 15.43
N GLY A 182 -10.32 -10.71 14.71
CA GLY A 182 -10.64 -10.23 13.36
C GLY A 182 -10.26 -11.22 12.25
N GLY A 183 -9.51 -12.28 12.57
CA GLY A 183 -9.09 -13.28 11.60
C GLY A 183 -8.04 -12.74 10.61
N LEU A 184 -8.17 -13.11 9.32
CA LEU A 184 -7.37 -12.53 8.24
C LEU A 184 -8.23 -11.54 7.45
N VAL A 185 -8.03 -10.26 7.68
CA VAL A 185 -8.84 -9.19 7.08
C VAL A 185 -8.25 -8.61 5.80
N SER A 186 -6.97 -8.87 5.51
CA SER A 186 -6.44 -8.52 4.20
C SER A 186 -7.04 -9.43 3.14
N ARG A 187 -7.78 -8.86 2.18
CA ARG A 187 -8.30 -9.60 1.02
C ARG A 187 -7.16 -10.27 0.24
N GLY A 188 -6.11 -9.51 -0.06
CA GLY A 188 -4.95 -10.00 -0.80
C GLY A 188 -4.21 -11.08 -0.03
N GLY A 189 -4.02 -10.85 1.28
CA GLY A 189 -3.34 -11.82 2.14
C GLY A 189 -4.12 -13.13 2.32
N SER A 190 -5.44 -13.03 2.51
CA SER A 190 -6.31 -14.21 2.66
C SER A 190 -6.33 -15.07 1.40
N TYR A 191 -6.42 -14.46 0.21
CA TYR A 191 -6.32 -15.22 -1.04
C TYR A 191 -4.95 -15.88 -1.22
N MET A 192 -3.86 -15.18 -0.90
CA MET A 192 -2.52 -15.75 -1.01
C MET A 192 -2.32 -16.93 -0.04
N VAL A 193 -2.71 -16.78 1.23
CA VAL A 193 -2.66 -17.87 2.21
C VAL A 193 -3.50 -19.07 1.74
N GLY A 194 -4.71 -18.84 1.24
CA GLY A 194 -5.55 -19.89 0.68
C GLY A 194 -4.89 -20.61 -0.50
N TRP A 195 -4.34 -19.85 -1.45
CA TRP A 195 -3.63 -20.38 -2.61
C TRP A 195 -2.41 -21.23 -2.20
N MET A 196 -1.59 -20.74 -1.27
CA MET A 196 -0.41 -21.45 -0.78
C MET A 196 -0.77 -22.78 -0.12
N LEU A 197 -1.78 -22.77 0.75
CA LEU A 197 -2.25 -23.98 1.45
C LEU A 197 -2.84 -24.99 0.48
N LYS A 198 -3.64 -24.55 -0.50
CA LYS A 198 -4.28 -25.44 -1.47
C LYS A 198 -3.28 -26.07 -2.43
N ASN A 199 -2.27 -25.32 -2.86
CA ASN A 199 -1.26 -25.78 -3.81
C ASN A 199 -0.02 -26.39 -3.13
N ASN A 200 0.09 -26.30 -1.80
CA ASN A 200 1.29 -26.67 -1.03
C ASN A 200 2.58 -26.03 -1.57
N ARG A 201 2.50 -24.75 -1.98
CA ARG A 201 3.60 -23.98 -2.55
C ARG A 201 3.95 -22.77 -1.68
N GLU A 202 5.16 -22.25 -1.85
CA GLU A 202 5.54 -20.95 -1.29
C GLU A 202 4.84 -19.82 -2.07
N ASN A 203 4.71 -18.65 -1.46
CA ASN A 203 4.22 -17.44 -2.14
C ASN A 203 5.17 -17.07 -3.29
N PRO A 204 4.72 -17.05 -4.56
CA PRO A 204 5.60 -16.72 -5.67
C PRO A 204 6.18 -15.30 -5.61
N LEU A 205 5.47 -14.37 -4.97
CA LEU A 205 5.95 -12.99 -4.77
C LEU A 205 7.08 -12.91 -3.75
N TYR A 206 7.16 -13.87 -2.82
CA TYR A 206 8.26 -14.01 -1.87
C TYR A 206 9.42 -14.82 -2.47
N GLU A 207 9.12 -15.99 -3.05
CA GLU A 207 10.11 -16.91 -3.63
C GLU A 207 10.89 -16.26 -4.79
N ARG A 208 10.22 -15.38 -5.54
CA ARG A 208 10.77 -14.65 -6.70
C ARG A 208 10.70 -13.14 -6.47
N PHE A 209 11.07 -12.71 -5.26
CA PHE A 209 11.07 -11.30 -4.89
C PHE A 209 11.96 -10.45 -5.81
N ASP A 210 13.07 -11.02 -6.30
CA ASP A 210 13.92 -10.41 -7.32
C ASP A 210 13.13 -9.98 -8.56
N ARG A 211 12.29 -10.87 -9.09
CA ARG A 211 11.43 -10.61 -10.25
C ARG A 211 10.39 -9.52 -9.97
N VAL A 212 9.83 -9.47 -8.75
CA VAL A 212 8.92 -8.39 -8.33
C VAL A 212 9.64 -7.04 -8.41
N VAL A 213 10.83 -6.97 -7.82
CA VAL A 213 11.65 -5.76 -7.79
C VAL A 213 12.07 -5.31 -9.20
N GLU A 214 12.50 -6.24 -10.04
CA GLU A 214 12.89 -5.96 -11.44
C GLU A 214 11.73 -5.36 -12.25
N ILE A 215 10.52 -5.90 -12.11
CA ILE A 215 9.31 -5.38 -12.74
C ILE A 215 9.06 -3.94 -12.32
N LEU A 216 8.97 -3.66 -11.02
CA LEU A 216 8.62 -2.32 -10.54
C LEU A 216 9.73 -1.30 -10.84
N LYS A 217 11.00 -1.69 -10.69
CA LYS A 217 12.17 -0.87 -11.00
C LYS A 217 12.17 -0.40 -12.45
N LYS A 218 11.78 -1.26 -13.40
CA LYS A 218 11.71 -0.90 -14.83
C LYS A 218 10.87 0.36 -15.08
N TYR A 219 9.89 0.63 -14.23
CA TYR A 219 8.96 1.76 -14.36
C TYR A 219 9.17 2.86 -13.32
N ASP A 220 10.15 2.73 -12.43
CA ASP A 220 10.29 3.56 -11.22
C ASP A 220 9.00 3.60 -10.37
N CYS A 221 8.31 2.47 -10.31
CA CYS A 221 7.14 2.26 -9.45
C CYS A 221 7.62 1.92 -8.03
N VAL A 222 7.03 2.55 -7.01
CA VAL A 222 7.38 2.28 -5.61
C VAL A 222 6.75 0.97 -5.17
N LEU A 223 7.56 0.06 -4.61
CA LEU A 223 7.07 -1.17 -4.02
C LEU A 223 6.62 -0.90 -2.57
N SER A 224 5.31 -0.97 -2.33
CA SER A 224 4.70 -0.95 -1.00
C SER A 224 4.57 -2.38 -0.50
N LEU A 225 5.34 -2.75 0.52
CA LEU A 225 5.31 -4.10 1.08
C LEU A 225 4.05 -4.26 1.93
N GLY A 226 3.08 -4.96 1.36
CA GLY A 226 1.72 -5.10 1.90
C GLY A 226 1.67 -5.86 3.23
N ASN A 227 0.66 -5.52 4.03
CA ASN A 227 0.41 -6.01 5.38
C ASN A 227 -0.67 -7.13 5.41
N GLY A 228 -0.40 -8.25 4.75
CA GLY A 228 -1.34 -9.37 4.59
C GLY A 228 -1.90 -9.97 5.87
N LEU A 229 -1.17 -9.87 6.98
CA LEU A 229 -1.52 -10.38 8.30
C LEU A 229 -1.77 -9.24 9.30
N ARG A 230 -2.11 -8.03 8.84
CA ARG A 230 -2.51 -6.92 9.72
C ARG A 230 -3.63 -7.30 10.69
N ALA A 231 -3.66 -6.63 11.83
CA ALA A 231 -4.74 -6.73 12.81
C ALA A 231 -6.06 -6.19 12.23
N GLY A 232 -7.11 -7.00 12.34
CA GLY A 232 -8.49 -6.66 11.95
C GLY A 232 -9.44 -6.43 13.13
N ALA A 233 -8.89 -6.45 14.34
CA ALA A 233 -9.53 -6.10 15.59
C ALA A 233 -8.44 -5.59 16.53
N VAL A 234 -8.76 -4.71 17.47
CA VAL A 234 -7.78 -4.19 18.44
C VAL A 234 -7.13 -5.31 19.26
N HIS A 235 -7.82 -6.43 19.46
CA HIS A 235 -7.30 -7.61 20.16
C HIS A 235 -6.20 -8.36 19.39
N ASP A 236 -6.11 -8.16 18.08
CA ASP A 236 -5.08 -8.77 17.24
C ASP A 236 -3.86 -7.86 17.03
N SER A 237 -3.86 -6.68 17.68
CA SER A 237 -2.78 -5.70 17.65
C SER A 237 -1.47 -6.31 18.17
N LEU A 238 -0.40 -6.07 17.42
CA LEU A 238 0.97 -6.52 17.71
C LEU A 238 1.07 -8.03 17.97
N ASP A 239 0.17 -8.82 17.39
CA ASP A 239 0.21 -10.27 17.52
C ASP A 239 1.41 -10.88 16.77
N ARG A 240 1.66 -12.18 17.00
CA ARG A 240 2.86 -12.84 16.46
C ARG A 240 2.83 -12.90 14.94
N ALA A 241 1.65 -13.00 14.33
CA ALA A 241 1.52 -13.08 12.87
C ALA A 241 1.85 -11.72 12.21
N GLN A 242 1.28 -10.64 12.75
CA GLN A 242 1.51 -9.28 12.29
C GLN A 242 2.98 -8.88 12.44
N VAL A 243 3.56 -9.06 13.63
CA VAL A 243 4.96 -8.68 13.88
C VAL A 243 5.91 -9.50 13.01
N GLN A 244 5.63 -10.79 12.81
CA GLN A 244 6.45 -11.64 11.96
C GLN A 244 6.46 -11.19 10.50
N GLU A 245 5.30 -10.81 9.93
CA GLU A 245 5.23 -10.26 8.58
C GLU A 245 5.93 -8.91 8.48
N LEU A 246 5.75 -8.03 9.47
CA LEU A 246 6.42 -6.72 9.50
C LEU A 246 7.94 -6.86 9.46
N LEU A 247 8.52 -7.79 10.22
CA LEU A 247 9.96 -8.04 10.21
C LEU A 247 10.45 -8.48 8.82
N ILE A 248 9.73 -9.41 8.17
CA ILE A 248 10.06 -9.86 6.82
C ILE A 248 9.94 -8.69 5.83
N ASN A 249 8.90 -7.87 5.93
CA ASN A 249 8.75 -6.69 5.08
C ASN A 249 9.90 -5.69 5.30
N CYS A 250 10.40 -5.51 6.52
CA CYS A 250 11.58 -4.66 6.75
C CYS A 250 12.84 -5.21 6.04
N GLU A 251 13.09 -6.52 6.13
CA GLU A 251 14.20 -7.17 5.42
C GLU A 251 14.06 -7.04 3.90
N LEU A 252 12.86 -7.27 3.37
CA LEU A 252 12.58 -7.14 1.94
C LEU A 252 12.71 -5.69 1.45
N ALA A 253 12.41 -4.70 2.30
CA ALA A 253 12.62 -3.29 1.96
C ALA A 253 14.10 -2.99 1.74
N GLU A 254 14.98 -3.46 2.63
CA GLU A 254 16.43 -3.29 2.49
C GLU A 254 16.95 -3.97 1.21
N ILE A 255 16.50 -5.20 0.94
CA ILE A 255 16.87 -5.94 -0.28
C ILE A 255 16.42 -5.19 -1.53
N GLY A 256 15.15 -4.79 -1.62
CA GLY A 256 14.60 -4.09 -2.78
C GLY A 256 15.25 -2.73 -3.02
N GLN A 257 15.56 -2.01 -1.94
CA GLN A 257 16.37 -0.78 -2.00
C GLN A 257 17.77 -1.08 -2.54
N GLY A 258 18.45 -2.13 -2.07
CA GLY A 258 19.75 -2.57 -2.57
C GLY A 258 19.75 -2.87 -4.08
N MET A 259 18.63 -3.35 -4.60
CA MET A 259 18.41 -3.62 -6.02
C MET A 259 18.04 -2.36 -6.85
N GLY A 260 17.88 -1.20 -6.21
CA GLY A 260 17.57 0.07 -6.87
C GLY A 260 16.09 0.33 -7.11
N CYS A 261 15.19 -0.33 -6.37
CA CYS A 261 13.77 0.00 -6.34
C CYS A 261 13.45 0.89 -5.12
N GLN A 262 12.51 1.81 -5.29
CA GLN A 262 12.00 2.62 -4.20
C GLN A 262 11.02 1.78 -3.36
N MET A 263 11.17 1.77 -2.04
CA MET A 263 10.45 0.85 -1.15
C MET A 263 9.73 1.61 -0.03
N MET A 264 8.54 1.13 0.35
CA MET A 264 7.86 1.51 1.60
C MET A 264 7.22 0.28 2.25
N CYS A 265 6.95 0.34 3.56
CA CYS A 265 6.30 -0.74 4.30
C CYS A 265 4.88 -0.35 4.71
N GLU A 266 3.93 -1.28 4.63
CA GLU A 266 2.58 -1.07 5.15
C GLU A 266 2.45 -1.52 6.60
N GLY A 267 1.73 -0.72 7.38
CA GLY A 267 1.43 -0.90 8.80
C GLY A 267 -0.04 -1.29 9.03
N PRO A 268 -0.40 -1.72 10.24
CA PRO A 268 -1.72 -2.26 10.56
C PRO A 268 -2.91 -1.33 10.34
N GLY A 269 -4.09 -1.95 10.48
CA GLY A 269 -5.39 -1.28 10.51
C GLY A 269 -5.88 -0.99 11.94
N HIS A 270 -6.13 -2.02 12.75
CA HIS A 270 -6.69 -1.85 14.09
C HIS A 270 -5.57 -1.87 15.14
N LEU A 271 -5.37 -0.74 15.83
CA LEU A 271 -4.38 -0.58 16.89
C LEU A 271 -4.97 0.26 18.03
N PRO A 272 -5.07 -0.25 19.26
CA PRO A 272 -5.39 0.60 20.40
C PRO A 272 -4.29 1.65 20.58
N LEU A 273 -4.65 2.80 21.16
CA LEU A 273 -3.75 3.96 21.30
C LEU A 273 -2.37 3.61 21.89
N ASP A 274 -2.35 2.76 22.92
CA ASP A 274 -1.14 2.38 23.64
C ASP A 274 -0.14 1.59 22.77
N ASP A 275 -0.61 0.97 21.68
CA ASP A 275 0.23 0.16 20.78
C ASP A 275 0.80 0.96 19.60
N ILE A 276 0.26 2.16 19.30
CA ILE A 276 0.61 2.93 18.10
C ILE A 276 2.09 3.33 18.11
N GLU A 277 2.57 3.89 19.22
CA GLU A 277 3.98 4.29 19.35
C GLU A 277 4.92 3.10 19.12
N SER A 278 4.59 1.98 19.78
CA SER A 278 5.38 0.75 19.70
C SER A 278 5.41 0.20 18.27
N ASN A 279 4.28 0.22 17.56
CA ASN A 279 4.18 -0.24 16.19
C ASN A 279 5.03 0.60 15.23
N VAL A 280 4.85 1.92 15.26
CA VAL A 280 5.56 2.85 14.36
C VAL A 280 7.06 2.81 14.65
N LYS A 281 7.47 2.86 15.92
CA LYS A 281 8.89 2.79 16.28
C LYS A 281 9.51 1.46 15.92
N LEU A 282 8.79 0.34 16.06
CA LEU A 282 9.28 -0.97 15.65
C LEU A 282 9.60 -0.98 14.16
N GLN A 283 8.66 -0.55 13.30
CA GLN A 283 8.91 -0.50 11.86
C GLN A 283 10.09 0.42 11.52
N LYS A 284 10.13 1.63 12.08
CA LYS A 284 11.19 2.60 11.79
C LYS A 284 12.56 2.10 12.15
N ARG A 285 12.70 1.42 13.29
CA ARG A 285 13.97 0.85 13.73
C ARG A 285 14.40 -0.35 12.90
N MET A 286 13.46 -1.21 12.51
CA MET A 286 13.77 -2.46 11.78
C MET A 286 13.99 -2.27 10.29
N SER A 287 13.49 -1.17 9.70
CA SER A 287 13.60 -0.89 8.26
C SER A 287 14.55 0.26 7.93
N ASN A 288 15.36 0.70 8.90
CA ASN A 288 16.24 1.88 8.77
C ASN A 288 15.48 3.14 8.31
N ASP A 289 14.35 3.44 8.96
CA ASP A 289 13.43 4.54 8.67
C ASP A 289 12.81 4.53 7.25
N ALA A 290 12.68 3.37 6.60
CA ALA A 290 11.91 3.27 5.36
C ALA A 290 10.50 3.87 5.54
N PRO A 291 9.91 4.51 4.50
CA PRO A 291 8.60 5.12 4.62
C PRO A 291 7.54 4.13 5.11
N PHE A 292 6.69 4.59 6.02
CA PHE A 292 5.66 3.77 6.65
C PHE A 292 4.27 4.25 6.29
N TYR A 293 3.49 3.33 5.70
CA TYR A 293 2.15 3.56 5.20
C TYR A 293 1.12 2.84 6.08
N VAL A 294 0.35 3.58 6.89
CA VAL A 294 -0.54 3.00 7.91
C VAL A 294 -2.01 3.19 7.52
N LEU A 295 -2.87 2.19 7.76
CA LEU A 295 -4.31 2.28 7.49
C LEU A 295 -5.04 2.78 8.73
N GLY A 296 -5.47 4.04 8.79
CA GLY A 296 -5.92 4.68 10.03
C GLY A 296 -4.72 5.00 10.94
N PRO A 297 -4.51 4.30 12.08
CA PRO A 297 -5.22 3.10 12.56
C PRO A 297 -6.49 3.36 13.37
N LEU A 298 -7.43 2.42 13.32
CA LEU A 298 -8.62 2.41 14.17
C LEU A 298 -8.21 2.11 15.62
N THR A 299 -8.57 3.02 16.52
CA THR A 299 -8.26 2.96 17.95
C THR A 299 -9.27 2.14 18.76
N THR A 300 -10.43 1.86 18.18
CA THR A 300 -11.49 1.05 18.79
C THR A 300 -12.37 0.38 17.73
N ASP A 301 -12.96 -0.77 18.08
CA ASP A 301 -13.80 -1.57 17.16
C ASP A 301 -15.31 -1.32 17.35
N ILE A 302 -15.71 -0.40 18.24
CA ILE A 302 -17.11 -0.23 18.65
C ILE A 302 -17.82 0.94 17.95
N ALA A 303 -17.19 1.55 16.96
CA ALA A 303 -17.60 2.81 16.35
C ALA A 303 -17.97 2.70 14.86
N ALA A 304 -18.42 1.53 14.40
CA ALA A 304 -18.83 1.33 13.00
C ALA A 304 -19.82 2.41 12.53
N GLY A 305 -19.58 3.00 11.36
CA GLY A 305 -20.25 4.21 10.87
C GLY A 305 -19.53 5.53 11.21
N TYR A 306 -18.63 5.48 12.19
CA TYR A 306 -17.78 6.58 12.67
C TYR A 306 -16.30 6.20 12.69
N ASP A 307 -15.93 5.15 11.95
CA ASP A 307 -14.56 4.64 11.94
C ASP A 307 -13.54 5.68 11.41
N HIS A 308 -13.95 6.58 10.52
CA HIS A 308 -13.17 7.77 10.13
C HIS A 308 -12.70 8.60 11.33
N ILE A 309 -13.51 8.75 12.39
CA ILE A 309 -13.14 9.48 13.61
C ILE A 309 -12.18 8.65 14.47
N SER A 310 -12.47 7.37 14.68
CA SER A 310 -11.57 6.48 15.43
C SER A 310 -10.19 6.38 14.77
N ALA A 311 -10.18 6.31 13.44
CA ALA A 311 -8.99 6.28 12.61
C ALA A 311 -8.24 7.61 12.63
N ALA A 312 -8.92 8.76 12.59
CA ALA A 312 -8.26 10.08 12.65
C ALA A 312 -7.47 10.26 13.96
N ILE A 313 -8.00 9.77 15.08
CA ILE A 313 -7.30 9.78 16.38
C ILE A 313 -6.01 8.95 16.28
N GLY A 314 -6.10 7.73 15.75
CA GLY A 314 -4.93 6.88 15.61
C GLY A 314 -3.93 7.41 14.58
N ALA A 315 -4.41 7.95 13.47
CA ALA A 315 -3.61 8.54 12.40
C ALA A 315 -2.77 9.72 12.91
N ALA A 316 -3.37 10.59 13.73
CA ALA A 316 -2.66 11.71 14.34
C ALA A 316 -1.49 11.24 15.22
N GLU A 317 -1.71 10.22 16.06
CA GLU A 317 -0.65 9.64 16.89
C GLU A 317 0.39 8.88 16.03
N ALA A 318 -0.04 8.11 15.02
CA ALA A 318 0.87 7.42 14.12
C ALA A 318 1.79 8.39 13.37
N ALA A 319 1.23 9.49 12.85
CA ALA A 319 1.97 10.56 12.20
C ALA A 319 2.96 11.22 13.17
N ARG A 320 2.51 11.53 14.40
CA ARG A 320 3.38 12.08 15.48
C ARG A 320 4.59 11.18 15.75
N TYR A 321 4.42 9.86 15.71
CA TYR A 321 5.50 8.90 15.96
C TYR A 321 6.33 8.55 14.73
N GLY A 322 5.94 9.00 13.53
CA GLY A 322 6.76 8.92 12.32
C GLY A 322 6.13 8.18 11.14
N ALA A 323 4.83 7.90 11.11
CA ALA A 323 4.18 7.43 9.89
C ALA A 323 4.21 8.53 8.80
N ASP A 324 4.52 8.15 7.57
CA ASP A 324 4.76 9.09 6.47
C ASP A 324 3.58 9.19 5.50
N LEU A 325 2.80 8.11 5.39
CA LEU A 325 1.58 8.05 4.60
C LEU A 325 0.48 7.41 5.45
N ILE A 326 -0.70 8.02 5.45
CA ILE A 326 -1.90 7.51 6.13
C ILE A 326 -2.94 7.14 5.08
N CYS A 327 -3.39 5.91 5.06
CA CYS A 327 -4.60 5.54 4.32
C CYS A 327 -5.77 5.99 5.16
N TYR A 328 -6.63 6.79 4.54
CA TYR A 328 -7.83 7.26 5.17
C TYR A 328 -8.75 6.09 5.58
N VAL A 329 -9.76 6.40 6.37
CA VAL A 329 -10.86 5.50 6.66
C VAL A 329 -12.14 6.30 6.46
N THR A 330 -13.13 5.68 5.81
CA THR A 330 -14.40 6.37 5.51
C THR A 330 -15.45 6.05 6.59
N PRO A 331 -16.53 6.84 6.68
CA PRO A 331 -17.70 6.45 7.49
C PRO A 331 -18.29 5.09 7.11
N ALA A 332 -18.12 4.66 5.86
CA ALA A 332 -18.63 3.39 5.35
C ALA A 332 -17.77 2.16 5.69
N GLU A 333 -16.59 2.35 6.33
CA GLU A 333 -15.73 1.24 6.73
C GLU A 333 -16.51 0.21 7.56
N HIS A 334 -16.22 -1.08 7.33
CA HIS A 334 -16.95 -2.23 7.90
C HIS A 334 -18.44 -2.38 7.54
N LEU A 335 -19.03 -1.43 6.79
CA LEU A 335 -20.46 -1.40 6.50
C LEU A 335 -20.78 -1.58 5.02
N ALA A 336 -20.09 -0.85 4.14
CA ALA A 336 -20.43 -0.79 2.72
C ALA A 336 -19.26 -0.29 1.85
N LEU A 337 -19.47 -0.27 0.54
CA LEU A 337 -18.61 0.53 -0.35
C LEU A 337 -18.88 2.02 -0.13
N PRO A 338 -17.83 2.85 0.01
CA PRO A 338 -18.00 4.29 0.20
C PRO A 338 -18.56 4.95 -1.06
N ASN A 339 -19.51 5.86 -0.84
CA ASN A 339 -19.97 6.80 -1.85
C ASN A 339 -19.03 8.02 -1.91
N LYS A 340 -19.34 8.98 -2.80
CA LYS A 340 -18.53 10.19 -2.97
C LYS A 340 -18.41 11.05 -1.71
N ASP A 341 -19.48 11.19 -0.94
CA ASP A 341 -19.49 12.02 0.27
C ASP A 341 -18.70 11.33 1.39
N ASP A 342 -18.78 10.01 1.50
CA ASP A 342 -17.93 9.22 2.41
C ASP A 342 -16.44 9.40 2.10
N VAL A 343 -16.07 9.45 0.81
CA VAL A 343 -14.69 9.72 0.38
C VAL A 343 -14.24 11.11 0.80
N ILE A 344 -15.07 12.13 0.59
CA ILE A 344 -14.74 13.52 0.97
C ILE A 344 -14.56 13.62 2.49
N GLU A 345 -15.45 13.00 3.26
CA GLU A 345 -15.39 13.03 4.72
C GLU A 345 -14.14 12.31 5.23
N GLY A 346 -13.85 11.11 4.70
CA GLY A 346 -12.66 10.34 5.07
C GLY A 346 -11.35 11.07 4.76
N VAL A 347 -11.28 11.87 3.68
CA VAL A 347 -10.06 12.64 3.34
C VAL A 347 -9.88 13.85 4.27
N ARG A 348 -10.97 14.41 4.78
CA ARG A 348 -10.96 15.60 5.64
C ARG A 348 -10.66 15.28 7.10
N ALA A 349 -11.10 14.11 7.56
CA ALA A 349 -10.87 13.61 8.91
C ALA A 349 -9.37 13.38 9.18
#